data_AF-A0A5C1I2U8-F1
#
_entry.id   AF-A0A5C1I2U8-F1
#
_cell.length_a   1.000
_cell.length_b   1.000
_cell.length_c   1.000
_cell.angle_alpha   90.00
_cell.angle_beta   90.00
_cell.angle_gamma   90.00
#
_symmetry.space_group_name_H-M   'P 1'
#
loop_
_entity.id
_entity.type
_entity.pdbx_description
1 polymer ?
#
loop_
_entity_poly.entity_id
_entity_poly.type
_entity_poly.pdbx_seq_one_letter_code
_entity_poly.pdbx_strand_id
1 'polypeptide(L)'
;MIKQGFLLFAAIVLFLTSCKPTVSVTTLTGKWKYVKIEHPNASPPDTVKKAELDENVPYIQFTPEMKFLIVWGGKFLSHGTFTLDGSNMNVTEKLPDGKTRNFVFTISELTENKIVFESTGPEGSKVTALRASKF
;
A
#
# COMPACT_ATOMS: atom_id res chain seq x y z
N MET A 1 -36.71 -17.79 35.36
CA MET A 1 -36.68 -16.65 34.42
C MET A 1 -35.25 -16.14 34.16
N ILE A 2 -34.29 -17.01 33.76
CA ILE A 2 -32.87 -16.62 33.60
C ILE A 2 -32.33 -16.92 32.18
N LYS A 3 -33.09 -17.61 31.32
CA LYS A 3 -32.58 -18.10 30.02
C LYS A 3 -32.65 -17.08 28.86
N GLN A 4 -33.39 -15.98 28.98
CA GLN A 4 -33.55 -14.99 27.89
C GLN A 4 -32.50 -13.87 27.91
N GLY A 5 -31.90 -13.54 29.06
CA GLY A 5 -30.89 -12.48 29.16
C GLY A 5 -29.52 -12.86 28.56
N PHE A 6 -29.18 -14.16 28.59
CA PHE A 6 -27.88 -14.65 28.12
C PHE A 6 -27.76 -14.63 26.59
N LEU A 7 -28.86 -14.82 25.86
CA LEU A 7 -28.92 -14.76 24.41
C LEU A 7 -28.78 -13.32 23.88
N LEU A 8 -29.30 -12.32 24.61
CA LEU A 8 -29.15 -10.91 24.23
C LEU A 8 -27.70 -10.43 24.39
N PHE A 9 -26.97 -10.93 25.39
CA PHE A 9 -25.58 -10.55 25.64
C PHE A 9 -24.63 -11.13 24.57
N ALA A 10 -24.91 -12.35 24.09
CA ALA A 10 -24.13 -12.97 23.01
C ALA A 10 -24.27 -12.26 21.66
N ALA A 11 -25.44 -11.67 21.37
CA ALA A 11 -25.70 -10.94 20.13
C ALA A 11 -24.98 -9.57 20.06
N ILE A 12 -24.71 -8.93 21.19
CA ILE A 12 -24.04 -7.61 21.26
C ILE A 12 -22.53 -7.71 21.07
N VAL A 13 -21.90 -8.82 21.49
CA VAL A 13 -20.45 -9.03 21.36
C VAL A 13 -20.01 -9.27 19.90
N LEU A 14 -20.92 -9.73 19.03
CA LEU A 14 -20.64 -9.99 17.61
C LEU A 14 -20.48 -8.74 16.73
N PHE A 15 -20.80 -7.54 17.23
CA PHE A 15 -20.66 -6.29 16.46
C PHE A 15 -19.31 -5.58 16.62
N LEU A 16 -18.42 -6.05 17.50
CA LEU A 16 -17.17 -5.34 17.81
C LEU A 16 -15.95 -5.79 17.00
N THR A 17 -16.06 -6.78 16.10
CA THR A 17 -14.88 -7.39 15.45
C THR A 17 -14.63 -6.97 14.00
N SER A 18 -15.34 -5.97 13.45
CA SER A 18 -15.14 -5.50 12.07
C SER A 18 -14.48 -4.12 11.96
N CYS A 19 -13.62 -3.73 12.90
CA CYS A 19 -12.69 -2.64 12.68
C CYS A 19 -11.50 -3.15 11.85
N LYS A 20 -11.57 -3.01 10.52
CA LYS A 20 -10.35 -3.08 9.71
C LYS A 20 -9.45 -1.92 10.17
N PRO A 21 -8.21 -2.16 10.60
CA PRO A 21 -7.33 -1.09 11.04
C PRO A 21 -7.17 -0.07 9.91
N THR A 22 -7.55 1.17 10.18
CA THR A 22 -7.39 2.28 9.23
C THR A 22 -5.91 2.52 8.99
N VAL A 23 -5.52 2.70 7.72
CA VAL A 23 -4.15 3.07 7.35
C VAL A 23 -3.85 4.43 7.98
N SER A 24 -2.89 4.49 8.91
CA SER A 24 -2.44 5.75 9.51
C SER A 24 -1.29 6.36 8.69
N VAL A 25 -1.33 7.67 8.46
CA VAL A 25 -0.24 8.42 7.81
C VAL A 25 1.07 8.25 8.59
N THR A 26 1.01 8.23 9.93
CA THR A 26 2.18 8.07 10.79
C THR A 26 2.89 6.73 10.54
N THR A 27 2.15 5.63 10.46
CA THR A 27 2.74 4.31 10.17
C THR A 27 3.23 4.23 8.73
N LEU A 28 2.51 4.84 7.77
CA LEU A 28 2.89 4.83 6.36
C LEU A 28 4.14 5.66 6.06
N THR A 29 4.36 6.74 6.80
CA THR A 29 5.49 7.66 6.59
C THR A 29 6.83 6.94 6.69
N GLY A 30 7.72 7.22 5.74
CA GLY A 30 9.06 6.63 5.66
C GLY A 30 9.37 6.06 4.27
N LYS A 31 10.52 5.39 4.17
CA LYS A 31 10.98 4.71 2.96
C LYS A 31 10.68 3.21 3.03
N TRP A 32 10.16 2.66 1.94
CA TRP A 32 9.78 1.26 1.80
C TRP A 32 10.48 0.67 0.58
N LYS A 33 11.48 -0.18 0.81
CA LYS A 33 12.23 -0.89 -0.22
C LYS A 33 11.38 -2.02 -0.79
N TYR A 34 11.21 -2.07 -2.10
CA TYR A 34 10.46 -3.13 -2.76
C TYR A 34 11.26 -4.44 -2.68
N VAL A 35 10.58 -5.51 -2.30
CA VAL A 35 11.17 -6.85 -2.22
C VAL A 35 10.44 -7.86 -3.10
N LYS A 36 9.25 -7.51 -3.58
CA LYS A 36 8.48 -8.29 -4.55
C LYS A 36 7.56 -7.37 -5.35
N ILE A 37 7.51 -7.57 -6.66
CA ILE A 37 6.57 -6.89 -7.56
C ILE A 37 5.97 -7.98 -8.46
N GLU A 38 4.65 -8.10 -8.43
CA GLU A 38 3.89 -9.10 -9.16
C GLU A 38 2.95 -8.39 -10.14
N HIS A 39 2.80 -8.89 -11.36
CA HIS A 39 1.81 -8.42 -12.33
C HIS A 39 0.74 -9.51 -12.49
N PRO A 40 -0.22 -9.61 -11.55
CA PRO A 40 -1.19 -10.70 -11.52
C PRO A 40 -2.11 -10.72 -12.75
N ASN A 41 -2.25 -9.58 -13.44
CA ASN A 41 -3.12 -9.41 -14.60
C ASN A 41 -2.38 -9.59 -15.94
N ALA A 42 -1.06 -9.81 -15.93
CA ALA A 42 -0.31 -10.17 -17.14
C ALA A 42 -0.73 -11.56 -17.65
N SER A 43 -0.52 -11.84 -18.93
CA SER A 43 -0.83 -13.13 -19.54
C SER A 43 0.41 -13.73 -20.21
N PRO A 44 1.14 -14.64 -19.53
CA PRO A 44 0.86 -15.19 -18.20
C PRO A 44 1.21 -14.20 -17.06
N PRO A 45 0.67 -14.40 -15.84
CA PRO A 45 1.09 -13.64 -14.67
C PRO A 45 2.58 -13.79 -14.42
N ASP A 46 3.25 -12.71 -14.03
CA ASP A 46 4.69 -12.71 -13.80
C ASP A 46 5.11 -11.90 -12.56
N THR A 47 6.41 -11.90 -12.30
CA THR A 47 7.03 -11.15 -11.20
C THR A 47 8.39 -10.63 -11.62
N VAL A 48 8.72 -9.43 -11.17
CA VAL A 48 10.06 -8.86 -11.38
C VAL A 48 11.10 -9.75 -10.71
N LYS A 49 12.18 -10.05 -11.42
CA LYS A 49 13.24 -10.95 -10.93
C LYS A 49 13.92 -10.34 -9.70
N LYS A 50 14.24 -11.19 -8.71
CA LYS A 50 14.97 -10.76 -7.51
C LYS A 50 16.29 -10.04 -7.83
N ALA A 51 17.06 -10.55 -8.79
CA ALA A 51 18.33 -9.93 -9.19
C ALA A 51 18.15 -8.47 -9.65
N GLU A 52 17.05 -8.18 -10.36
CA GLU A 52 16.74 -6.83 -10.83
C GLU A 52 16.35 -5.90 -9.69
N LEU A 53 15.57 -6.40 -8.70
CA LEU A 53 15.23 -5.64 -7.50
C LEU A 53 16.45 -5.38 -6.61
N ASP A 54 17.37 -6.35 -6.53
CA ASP A 54 18.61 -6.22 -5.77
C ASP A 54 19.59 -5.23 -6.44
N GLU A 55 19.64 -5.20 -7.77
CA GLU A 55 20.47 -4.24 -8.54
C GLU A 55 19.91 -2.81 -8.47
N ASN A 56 18.60 -2.64 -8.68
CA ASN A 56 18.00 -1.30 -8.79
C ASN A 56 17.58 -0.70 -7.44
N VAL A 57 17.47 -1.53 -6.40
CA VAL A 57 17.05 -1.15 -5.03
C VAL A 57 15.84 -0.20 -5.04
N PRO A 58 14.72 -0.56 -5.72
CA PRO A 58 13.62 0.37 -5.86
C PRO A 58 12.88 0.58 -4.54
N TYR A 59 12.33 1.77 -4.34
CA TYR A 59 11.57 2.12 -3.14
C TYR A 59 10.49 3.15 -3.42
N ILE A 60 9.48 3.17 -2.54
CA ILE A 60 8.55 4.28 -2.39
C ILE A 60 8.82 4.98 -1.05
N GLN A 61 8.77 6.30 -1.07
CA GLN A 61 8.85 7.13 0.12
C GLN A 61 7.55 7.90 0.30
N PHE A 62 7.00 7.89 1.51
CA PHE A 62 5.89 8.73 1.91
C PHE A 62 6.34 9.76 2.95
N THR A 63 5.84 10.99 2.85
CA THR A 63 6.15 12.08 3.78
C THR A 63 4.94 12.45 4.65
N PRO A 64 5.14 13.12 5.80
CA PRO A 64 4.05 13.59 6.66
C PRO A 64 3.07 14.53 5.95
N GLU A 65 3.52 15.26 4.92
CA GLU A 65 2.72 16.19 4.12
C GLU A 65 1.90 15.49 3.03
N MET A 66 1.74 14.16 3.14
CA MET A 66 1.02 13.32 2.19
C MET A 66 1.57 13.41 0.75
N LYS A 67 2.90 13.46 0.63
CA LYS A 67 3.62 13.36 -0.65
C LYS A 67 4.26 12.01 -0.79
N PHE A 68 4.38 11.54 -2.03
CA PHE A 68 5.09 10.31 -2.35
C PHE A 68 6.16 10.52 -3.40
N LEU A 69 7.14 9.60 -3.41
CA LEU A 69 8.21 9.53 -4.39
C LEU A 69 8.58 8.06 -4.63
N ILE A 70 8.60 7.62 -5.88
CA ILE A 70 9.07 6.31 -6.31
C ILE A 70 10.44 6.47 -6.99
N VAL A 71 11.40 5.67 -6.55
CA VAL A 71 12.77 5.64 -7.08
C VAL A 71 13.12 4.25 -7.57
N TRP A 72 13.83 4.18 -8.69
CA TRP A 72 14.34 2.94 -9.28
C TRP A 72 15.75 3.17 -9.84
N GLY A 73 16.74 2.41 -9.37
CA GLY A 73 18.13 2.57 -9.81
C GLY A 73 18.64 4.01 -9.62
N GLY A 74 18.20 4.68 -8.54
CA GLY A 74 18.55 6.09 -8.26
C GLY A 74 17.78 7.13 -9.08
N LYS A 75 16.90 6.74 -10.00
CA LYS A 75 16.10 7.65 -10.83
C LYS A 75 14.72 7.89 -10.23
N PHE A 76 14.25 9.14 -10.26
CA PHE A 76 12.87 9.48 -9.90
C PHE A 76 11.92 9.02 -10.99
N LEU A 77 11.10 8.00 -10.70
CA LEU A 77 10.14 7.46 -11.66
C LEU A 77 8.77 8.10 -11.56
N SER A 78 8.35 8.43 -10.34
CA SER A 78 7.01 8.92 -10.07
C SER A 78 7.00 9.73 -8.78
N HIS A 79 6.21 10.81 -8.75
CA HIS A 79 6.04 11.60 -7.54
C HIS A 79 4.71 12.35 -7.56
N GLY A 80 4.25 12.78 -6.39
CA GLY A 80 3.01 13.50 -6.29
C GLY A 80 2.48 13.57 -4.86
N THR A 81 1.16 13.62 -4.75
CA THR A 81 0.43 13.68 -3.49
C THR A 81 -0.50 12.47 -3.36
N PHE A 82 -0.91 12.17 -2.14
CA PHE A 82 -1.92 11.16 -1.89
C PHE A 82 -2.90 11.58 -0.80
N THR A 83 -4.06 10.93 -0.75
CA THR A 83 -4.97 10.96 0.40
C THR A 83 -5.34 9.53 0.78
N LEU A 84 -5.81 9.32 2.01
CA LEU A 84 -6.20 8.01 2.52
C LEU A 84 -7.72 7.96 2.73
N ASP A 85 -8.34 6.91 2.21
CA ASP A 85 -9.74 6.54 2.41
C ASP A 85 -9.79 5.05 2.81
N GLY A 86 -9.77 4.79 4.12
CA GLY A 86 -9.66 3.44 4.66
C GLY A 86 -8.35 2.75 4.25
N SER A 87 -8.46 1.69 3.44
CA SER A 87 -7.31 0.98 2.85
C SER A 87 -6.89 1.54 1.48
N ASN A 88 -7.68 2.43 0.89
CA ASN A 88 -7.41 2.99 -0.41
C ASN A 88 -6.58 4.27 -0.27
N MET A 89 -5.51 4.35 -1.05
CA MET A 89 -4.70 5.54 -1.22
C MET A 89 -5.03 6.14 -2.57
N ASN A 90 -5.69 7.29 -2.57
CA ASN A 90 -5.96 8.05 -3.78
C ASN A 90 -4.72 8.85 -4.12
N VAL A 91 -4.11 8.56 -5.27
CA VAL A 91 -2.84 9.15 -5.70
C VAL A 91 -3.09 10.16 -6.80
N THR A 92 -2.45 11.32 -6.69
CA THR A 92 -2.31 12.30 -7.77
C THR A 92 -0.84 12.41 -8.11
N GLU A 93 -0.45 11.79 -9.22
CA GLU A 93 0.90 11.86 -9.76
C GLU A 93 1.08 13.10 -10.61
N LYS A 94 2.25 13.73 -10.51
CA LYS A 94 2.69 14.80 -11.41
C LYS A 94 3.56 14.20 -12.52
N LEU A 95 3.17 14.46 -13.76
CA LEU A 95 3.90 14.05 -14.95
C LEU A 95 4.94 15.11 -15.34
N PRO A 96 5.99 14.74 -16.11
CA PRO A 96 7.03 15.68 -16.53
C PRO A 96 6.54 16.87 -17.35
N ASP A 97 5.41 16.74 -18.06
CA ASP A 97 4.78 17.80 -18.84
C ASP A 97 3.90 18.75 -18.00
N GLY A 98 3.91 18.58 -16.67
CA GLY A 98 3.10 19.37 -15.74
C GLY A 98 1.66 18.89 -15.60
N LYS A 99 1.22 17.88 -16.36
CA LYS A 99 -0.09 17.26 -16.17
C LYS A 99 -0.11 16.40 -14.93
N THR A 100 -1.32 15.99 -14.56
CA THR A 100 -1.52 15.03 -13.48
C THR A 100 -2.30 13.83 -13.97
N ARG A 101 -2.07 12.68 -13.33
CA ARG A 101 -2.95 11.51 -13.45
C ARG A 101 -3.34 11.02 -12.07
N ASN A 102 -4.58 10.56 -11.96
CA ASN A 102 -5.13 10.03 -10.72
C ASN A 102 -5.32 8.52 -10.84
N PHE A 103 -4.97 7.80 -9.79
CA PHE A 103 -5.20 6.38 -9.66
C PHE A 103 -5.26 6.00 -8.17
N VAL A 104 -5.67 4.76 -7.90
CA VAL A 104 -5.83 4.26 -6.54
C VAL A 104 -4.85 3.12 -6.30
N PHE A 105 -4.15 3.17 -5.17
CA PHE A 105 -3.51 1.99 -4.60
C PHE A 105 -4.37 1.44 -3.46
N THR A 106 -4.62 0.13 -3.45
CA THR A 106 -5.26 -0.53 -2.32
C THR A 106 -4.18 -1.16 -1.43
N ILE A 107 -4.09 -0.71 -0.18
CA ILE A 107 -3.19 -1.27 0.83
C ILE A 107 -3.88 -2.47 1.48
N SER A 108 -3.39 -3.68 1.18
CA SER A 108 -3.92 -4.92 1.75
C SER A 108 -3.24 -5.28 3.07
N GLU A 109 -2.04 -4.77 3.33
CA GLU A 109 -1.31 -4.99 4.57
C GLU A 109 -0.45 -3.76 4.90
N LEU A 110 -0.53 -3.28 6.14
CA LEU A 110 0.39 -2.29 6.69
C LEU A 110 0.74 -2.66 8.12
N THR A 111 2.03 -2.88 8.36
CA THR A 111 2.62 -3.08 9.69
C THR A 111 3.75 -2.08 9.87
N GLU A 112 4.43 -2.13 11.02
CA GLU A 112 5.62 -1.32 11.24
C GLU A 112 6.72 -1.58 10.19
N ASN A 113 6.81 -2.80 9.65
CA ASN A 113 7.98 -3.25 8.87
C ASN A 113 7.66 -3.65 7.44
N LYS A 114 6.38 -3.86 7.13
CA LYS A 114 5.92 -4.34 5.83
C LYS A 114 4.70 -3.58 5.36
N ILE A 115 4.67 -3.27 4.07
CA ILE A 115 3.50 -2.78 3.35
C ILE A 115 3.27 -3.67 2.12
N VAL A 116 2.00 -3.98 1.86
CA VAL A 116 1.56 -4.60 0.62
C VAL A 116 0.49 -3.73 0.00
N PHE A 117 0.70 -3.27 -1.22
CA PHE A 117 -0.25 -2.43 -1.94
C PHE A 117 -0.35 -2.85 -3.41
N GLU A 118 -1.48 -2.58 -4.02
CA GLU A 118 -1.73 -2.94 -5.42
C GLU A 118 -2.43 -1.82 -6.19
N SER A 119 -2.07 -1.65 -7.46
CA SER A 119 -2.87 -0.88 -8.41
C SER A 119 -3.81 -1.81 -9.18
N THR A 120 -5.01 -1.33 -9.47
CA THR A 120 -5.98 -2.04 -10.32
C THR A 120 -5.81 -1.64 -11.78
N GLY A 121 -6.21 -2.53 -12.70
CA GLY A 121 -6.15 -2.31 -14.15
C GLY A 121 -5.26 -3.33 -14.88
N PRO A 122 -5.20 -3.26 -16.23
CA PRO A 122 -4.39 -4.18 -17.04
C PRO A 122 -2.90 -4.16 -16.66
N GLU A 123 -2.38 -2.99 -16.32
CA GLU A 123 -1.00 -2.77 -15.85
C GLU A 123 -0.89 -2.77 -14.31
N GLY A 124 -1.88 -3.38 -13.64
CA GLY A 124 -1.95 -3.48 -12.19
C GLY A 124 -0.78 -4.27 -11.64
N SER A 125 -0.11 -3.73 -10.63
CA SER A 125 1.01 -4.37 -9.95
C SER A 125 0.70 -4.54 -8.49
N LYS A 126 1.07 -5.69 -7.91
CA LYS A 126 1.07 -5.92 -6.46
C LYS A 126 2.49 -5.85 -5.94
N VAL A 127 2.73 -4.93 -5.01
CA VAL A 127 4.06 -4.65 -4.47
C VAL A 127 4.10 -5.04 -3.00
N THR A 128 5.09 -5.85 -2.62
CA THR A 128 5.49 -6.04 -1.22
C THR A 128 6.75 -5.26 -0.96
N ALA A 129 6.73 -4.40 0.05
CA ALA A 129 7.86 -3.57 0.43
C ALA A 129 8.12 -3.63 1.93
N LEU A 130 9.39 -3.48 2.31
CA LEU A 130 9.86 -3.51 3.68
C LEU A 130 10.47 -2.17 4.07
N ARG A 131 10.32 -1.78 5.34
CA ARG A 131 10.83 -0.49 5.81
C ARG A 131 12.37 -0.43 5.65
N ALA A 132 12.85 0.62 4.99
CA ALA A 132 14.26 0.73 4.61
C ALA A 132 15.22 0.91 5.80
N SER A 133 14.76 1.38 6.96
CA SER A 133 15.59 1.50 8.17
C SER A 133 15.99 0.16 8.79
N LYS A 134 15.54 -0.96 8.22
CA LYS A 134 15.86 -2.32 8.67
C LYS A 134 16.84 -3.06 7.74
N PHE A 135 17.44 -2.35 6.79
CA PHE A 135 18.48 -2.83 5.87
C PHE A 135 19.65 -1.87 5.89
#